data_AF-Q4FUQ6-F1
#
_entry.id   AF-Q4FUQ6-F1
#
_cell.length_a   1.000
_cell.length_b   1.000
_cell.length_c   1.000
_cell.angle_alpha   90.00
_cell.angle_beta   90.00
_cell.angle_gamma   90.00
#
_symmetry.space_group_name_H-M   'P 1'
#
loop_
_entity.id
_entity.type
_entity.pdbx_description
1 polymer ?
#
loop_
_entity_poly.entity_id
_entity_poly.type
_entity_poly.pdbx_seq_one_letter_code
_entity_poly.pdbx_strand_id
1 'polypeptide(L)'
;MATTTIYEDLSAAYDLENMQALMATKDLLGAMLRIHFILEAFLDIWCNKITNCEDFFDLKRFTSFDTKLEISKKLGLPSELAVVFKLFNKIRNKFAHRPNYVICSNDLDNIHQAINQINTHDNHSKFTMIVFNEREIRWDTPDIPIIDSLLLNYFTLSQKVNDVFANEFSKRNISFTIQGQQA
;
A
#
# COMPACT_ATOMS: atom_id res chain seq x y z
N MET A 1 19.83 5.25 -9.14
CA MET A 1 18.45 4.75 -9.26
C MET A 1 18.34 3.56 -8.32
N ALA A 2 17.46 3.60 -7.32
CA ALA A 2 17.18 2.41 -6.53
C ALA A 2 16.27 1.51 -7.37
N THR A 3 16.80 0.36 -7.81
CA THR A 3 16.02 -0.64 -8.52
C THR A 3 15.01 -1.20 -7.52
N THR A 4 13.72 -0.87 -7.70
CA THR A 4 12.67 -1.45 -6.85
C THR A 4 12.45 -2.88 -7.32
N THR A 5 12.85 -3.85 -6.49
CA THR A 5 12.52 -5.25 -6.73
C THR A 5 11.00 -5.41 -6.63
N ILE A 6 10.35 -5.76 -7.75
CA ILE A 6 8.94 -6.11 -7.78
C ILE A 6 8.85 -7.63 -7.68
N TYR A 7 8.10 -8.13 -6.71
CA TYR A 7 7.82 -9.56 -6.56
C TYR A 7 6.64 -9.93 -7.46
N GLU A 8 6.73 -11.04 -8.18
CA GLU A 8 5.65 -11.57 -9.03
C GLU A 8 4.36 -11.77 -8.25
N ASP A 9 4.49 -12.21 -7.00
CA ASP A 9 3.37 -12.40 -6.09
C ASP A 9 2.63 -11.12 -5.73
N LEU A 10 3.27 -9.96 -5.94
CA LEU A 10 2.68 -8.64 -5.75
C LEU A 10 2.26 -7.99 -7.06
N SER A 11 2.39 -8.67 -8.21
CA SER A 11 2.04 -8.11 -9.53
C SER A 11 0.60 -7.58 -9.58
N ALA A 12 -0.35 -8.24 -8.91
CA ALA A 12 -1.74 -7.77 -8.81
C ALA A 12 -1.88 -6.43 -8.06
N ALA A 13 -0.98 -6.15 -7.10
CA ALA A 13 -0.94 -4.88 -6.38
C ALA A 13 -0.07 -3.81 -7.08
N TYR A 14 0.91 -4.24 -7.88
CA TYR A 14 1.84 -3.38 -8.63
C TYR A 14 1.58 -3.37 -10.13
N ASP A 15 0.32 -3.48 -10.54
CA ASP A 15 -0.03 -3.33 -11.94
C ASP A 15 0.42 -1.95 -12.47
N LEU A 16 1.18 -1.96 -13.57
CA LEU A 16 1.81 -0.77 -14.14
C LEU A 16 0.75 0.24 -14.61
N GLU A 17 -0.38 -0.24 -15.14
CA GLU A 17 -1.49 0.62 -15.55
C GLU A 17 -2.13 1.33 -14.35
N ASN A 18 -2.28 0.62 -13.22
CA ASN A 18 -2.75 1.23 -11.97
C ASN A 18 -1.78 2.30 -11.43
N MET A 19 -0.47 2.05 -11.46
CA MET A 19 0.53 3.04 -11.07
C MET A 19 0.52 4.26 -12.00
N GLN A 20 0.41 4.04 -13.31
CA GLN A 20 0.24 5.09 -14.32
C GLN A 20 -1.00 5.94 -14.04
N ALA A 21 -2.14 5.30 -13.79
CA ALA A 21 -3.40 5.97 -13.50
C ALA A 21 -3.32 6.80 -12.20
N LEU A 22 -2.68 6.27 -11.17
CA LEU A 22 -2.44 7.00 -9.91
C LEU A 22 -1.55 8.22 -10.13
N MET A 23 -0.47 8.09 -10.91
CA MET A 23 0.45 9.19 -11.18
C MET A 23 -0.10 10.24 -12.15
N ALA A 24 -1.09 9.89 -12.98
CA ALA A 24 -1.71 10.83 -13.92
C ALA A 24 -2.93 11.54 -13.33
N THR A 25 -3.56 11.00 -12.28
CA THR A 25 -4.82 11.52 -11.78
C THR A 25 -4.67 12.86 -11.04
N LYS A 26 -5.72 13.68 -11.14
CA LYS A 26 -5.99 14.85 -10.31
C LYS A 26 -7.21 14.65 -9.40
N ASP A 27 -7.91 13.53 -9.59
CA ASP A 27 -9.06 13.16 -8.78
C ASP A 27 -8.59 12.46 -7.50
N LEU A 28 -8.72 13.18 -6.38
CA LEU A 28 -8.33 12.71 -5.06
C LEU A 28 -9.17 11.54 -4.57
N LEU A 29 -10.47 11.53 -4.87
CA LEU A 29 -11.37 10.43 -4.49
C LEU A 29 -11.01 9.18 -5.28
N GLY A 30 -10.87 9.31 -6.60
CA GLY A 30 -10.41 8.23 -7.46
C GLY A 30 -9.05 7.66 -7.04
N ALA A 31 -8.09 8.51 -6.65
CA ALA A 31 -6.80 8.08 -6.11
C ALA A 31 -6.97 7.27 -4.81
N MET A 32 -7.76 7.78 -3.85
CA MET A 32 -8.00 7.08 -2.58
C MET A 32 -8.68 5.71 -2.79
N LEU A 33 -9.64 5.62 -3.70
CA LEU A 33 -10.32 4.35 -4.02
C LEU A 33 -9.37 3.34 -4.66
N ARG A 34 -8.51 3.78 -5.60
CA ARG A 34 -7.48 2.91 -6.20
C ARG A 34 -6.52 2.40 -5.14
N ILE A 35 -6.01 3.27 -4.28
CA ILE A 35 -5.15 2.88 -3.16
C ILE A 35 -5.87 1.87 -2.27
N HIS A 36 -7.13 2.08 -1.94
CA HIS A 36 -7.92 1.15 -1.13
C HIS A 36 -7.99 -0.26 -1.73
N PHE A 37 -8.25 -0.38 -3.04
CA PHE A 37 -8.27 -1.68 -3.72
C PHE A 37 -6.90 -2.37 -3.71
N ILE A 38 -5.82 -1.60 -3.83
CA ILE A 38 -4.46 -2.15 -3.75
C ILE A 38 -4.16 -2.64 -2.33
N LEU A 39 -4.60 -1.91 -1.29
CA LEU A 39 -4.48 -2.38 0.09
C LEU A 39 -5.29 -3.67 0.34
N GLU A 40 -6.45 -3.83 -0.30
CA GLU A 40 -7.17 -5.11 -0.27
C GLU A 40 -6.38 -6.23 -0.93
N ALA A 41 -5.77 -5.98 -2.10
CA ALA A 41 -4.92 -6.94 -2.76
C ALA A 41 -3.75 -7.39 -1.88
N PHE A 42 -3.12 -6.47 -1.11
CA PHE A 42 -2.10 -6.85 -0.13
C PHE A 42 -2.63 -7.77 0.98
N LEU A 43 -3.84 -7.53 1.47
CA LEU A 43 -4.47 -8.41 2.47
C LEU A 43 -4.78 -9.80 1.89
N ASP A 44 -5.25 -9.84 0.65
CA ASP A 44 -5.55 -11.09 -0.06
C ASP A 44 -4.26 -11.90 -0.28
N ILE A 45 -3.19 -11.25 -0.77
CA ILE A 45 -1.87 -11.88 -0.95
C ILE A 45 -1.33 -12.42 0.37
N TRP A 46 -1.39 -11.61 1.44
CA TRP A 46 -0.97 -12.04 2.77
C TRP A 46 -1.69 -13.31 3.23
N CYS A 47 -3.02 -13.29 3.19
CA CYS A 47 -3.82 -14.42 3.64
C CYS A 47 -3.57 -15.65 2.76
N ASN A 48 -3.62 -15.51 1.44
CA ASN A 48 -3.41 -16.62 0.50
C ASN A 48 -2.07 -17.32 0.75
N LYS A 49 -0.99 -16.54 0.94
CA LYS A 49 0.35 -17.06 1.19
C LYS A 49 0.49 -17.72 2.56
N ILE A 50 -0.04 -17.10 3.63
CA ILE A 50 0.04 -17.67 4.98
C ILE A 50 -0.79 -18.96 5.11
N THR A 51 -1.94 -19.05 4.44
CA THR A 51 -2.82 -20.22 4.56
C THR A 51 -2.60 -21.26 3.47
N ASN A 52 -1.77 -20.98 2.46
CA ASN A 52 -1.63 -21.76 1.24
C ASN A 52 -3.00 -22.09 0.61
N CYS A 53 -3.87 -21.07 0.58
CA CYS A 53 -5.21 -21.16 0.00
C CYS A 53 -5.33 -20.05 -1.02
N GLU A 54 -5.35 -20.40 -2.30
CA GLU A 54 -5.73 -19.43 -3.33
C GLU A 54 -7.16 -18.96 -3.07
N ASP A 55 -7.40 -17.67 -3.35
CA ASP A 55 -8.70 -17.03 -3.17
C ASP A 55 -9.30 -17.20 -1.75
N PHE A 56 -8.47 -17.06 -0.70
CA PHE A 56 -8.88 -17.26 0.69
C PHE A 56 -10.16 -16.50 1.10
N PHE A 57 -10.40 -15.34 0.50
CA PHE A 57 -11.58 -14.50 0.77
C PHE A 57 -12.74 -14.70 -0.21
N ASP A 58 -12.66 -15.61 -1.18
CA ASP A 58 -13.80 -15.99 -2.05
C ASP A 58 -14.79 -16.89 -1.30
N LEU A 59 -15.48 -16.30 -0.34
CA LEU A 59 -16.41 -16.98 0.56
C LEU A 59 -17.85 -17.00 0.03
N LYS A 60 -18.08 -16.70 -1.26
CA LYS A 60 -19.41 -16.47 -1.86
C LYS A 60 -20.27 -15.43 -1.11
N ARG A 61 -19.64 -14.62 -0.27
CA ARG A 61 -20.24 -13.53 0.50
C ARG A 61 -19.28 -12.36 0.55
N PHE A 62 -19.83 -11.16 0.66
CA PHE A 62 -19.02 -9.96 0.81
C PHE A 62 -18.20 -10.02 2.10
N THR A 63 -16.88 -9.81 1.98
CA THR A 63 -15.97 -9.67 3.11
C THR A 63 -15.44 -8.24 3.13
N SER A 64 -15.79 -7.48 4.17
CA SER A 64 -15.38 -6.08 4.28
C SER A 64 -13.87 -5.94 4.50
N PHE A 65 -13.30 -4.78 4.12
CA PHE A 65 -11.91 -4.43 4.40
C PHE A 65 -11.52 -4.65 5.87
N ASP A 66 -12.34 -4.14 6.80
CA ASP A 66 -12.05 -4.28 8.24
C ASP A 66 -12.04 -5.76 8.67
N THR A 67 -12.93 -6.59 8.09
CA THR A 67 -12.92 -8.03 8.32
C THR A 67 -11.67 -8.69 7.77
N LYS A 68 -11.26 -8.36 6.53
CA LYS A 68 -10.02 -8.86 5.94
C LYS A 68 -8.82 -8.50 6.82
N LEU A 69 -8.72 -7.23 7.23
CA LEU A 69 -7.64 -6.73 8.06
C LEU A 69 -7.56 -7.43 9.42
N GLU A 70 -8.68 -7.61 10.12
CA GLU A 70 -8.69 -8.32 11.39
C GLU A 70 -8.28 -9.80 11.25
N ILE A 71 -8.68 -10.47 10.17
CA ILE A 71 -8.23 -11.84 9.88
C ILE A 71 -6.73 -11.85 9.58
N SER A 72 -6.22 -10.96 8.72
CA SER A 72 -4.78 -10.88 8.42
C SER A 72 -3.94 -10.65 9.68
N LYS A 73 -4.40 -9.80 10.61
CA LYS A 73 -3.76 -9.61 11.93
C LYS A 73 -3.72 -10.90 12.75
N LYS A 74 -4.79 -11.69 12.74
CA LYS A 74 -4.83 -13.01 13.42
C LYS A 74 -3.89 -14.03 12.75
N LEU A 75 -3.65 -13.88 11.45
CA LEU A 75 -2.66 -14.63 10.67
C LEU A 75 -1.23 -14.04 10.78
N GLY A 76 -1.02 -13.10 11.70
CA GLY A 76 0.29 -12.55 12.04
C GLY A 76 0.79 -11.45 11.10
N LEU A 77 -0.11 -10.72 10.43
CA LEU A 77 0.26 -9.48 9.73
C LEU A 77 0.90 -8.50 10.74
N PRO A 78 2.07 -7.91 10.44
CA PRO A 78 2.72 -6.95 11.31
C PRO A 78 1.81 -5.79 11.72
N SER A 79 1.86 -5.44 13.00
CA SER A 79 0.92 -4.48 13.61
C SER A 79 1.03 -3.08 12.98
N GLU A 80 2.23 -2.71 12.57
CA GLU A 80 2.59 -1.43 11.98
C GLU A 80 1.95 -1.27 10.61
N LEU A 81 1.95 -2.33 9.78
CA LEU A 81 1.20 -2.35 8.52
C LEU A 81 -0.30 -2.23 8.76
N ALA A 82 -0.82 -2.97 9.75
CA ALA A 82 -2.24 -2.94 10.06
C ALA A 82 -2.73 -1.55 10.51
N VAL A 83 -1.91 -0.82 11.27
CA VAL A 83 -2.19 0.57 11.65
C VAL A 83 -2.30 1.47 10.42
N VAL A 84 -1.34 1.39 9.50
CA VAL A 84 -1.38 2.22 8.28
C VAL A 84 -2.59 1.88 7.41
N PHE A 85 -2.88 0.60 7.21
CA PHE A 85 -4.02 0.15 6.40
C PHE A 85 -5.34 0.66 6.97
N LYS A 86 -5.48 0.65 8.30
CA LYS A 86 -6.64 1.20 9.00
C LYS A 86 -6.77 2.72 8.82
N LEU A 87 -5.67 3.46 8.78
CA LEU A 87 -5.69 4.91 8.54
C LEU A 87 -6.19 5.24 7.13
N PHE A 88 -5.71 4.54 6.10
CA PHE A 88 -6.25 4.68 4.73
C PHE A 88 -7.74 4.32 4.67
N ASN A 89 -8.16 3.20 5.27
CA ASN A 89 -9.58 2.81 5.31
C ASN A 89 -10.44 3.88 6.01
N LYS A 90 -9.93 4.50 7.08
CA LYS A 90 -10.62 5.60 7.78
C LYS A 90 -10.85 6.80 6.86
N ILE A 91 -9.88 7.18 6.05
CA ILE A 91 -10.04 8.29 5.08
C ILE A 91 -11.06 7.90 3.99
N ARG A 92 -10.94 6.69 3.43
CA ARG A 92 -11.92 6.15 2.46
C ARG A 92 -13.34 6.17 3.02
N ASN A 93 -13.54 5.73 4.27
CA ASN A 93 -14.85 5.75 4.93
C ASN A 93 -15.41 7.17 5.11
N LYS A 94 -14.56 8.16 5.38
CA LYS A 94 -15.01 9.55 5.45
C LYS A 94 -15.58 10.02 4.11
N PHE A 95 -14.93 9.70 2.99
CA PHE A 95 -15.48 10.01 1.66
C PHE A 95 -16.85 9.36 1.41
N ALA A 96 -17.00 8.08 1.78
CA ALA A 96 -18.26 7.36 1.58
C ALA A 96 -19.43 7.93 2.41
N HIS A 97 -19.15 8.45 3.61
CA HIS A 97 -20.20 8.95 4.51
C HIS A 97 -20.41 10.48 4.45
N ARG A 98 -19.47 11.23 3.88
CA ARG A 98 -19.49 12.71 3.89
C ARG A 98 -19.18 13.22 2.47
N PRO A 99 -20.20 13.54 1.66
CA PRO A 99 -20.03 13.96 0.27
C PRO A 99 -19.09 15.16 0.08
N ASN A 100 -19.02 16.06 1.07
CA ASN A 100 -18.19 17.27 1.03
C ASN A 100 -16.89 17.14 1.84
N TYR A 101 -16.47 15.92 2.18
CA TYR A 101 -15.24 15.73 2.93
C TYR A 101 -14.02 16.07 2.06
N VAL A 102 -13.14 16.89 2.64
CA VAL A 102 -11.84 17.26 2.09
C VAL A 102 -10.77 16.63 2.97
N ILE A 103 -9.86 15.86 2.38
CA ILE A 103 -8.69 15.36 3.10
C ILE A 103 -7.86 16.57 3.51
N CYS A 104 -7.53 16.67 4.79
CA CYS A 104 -6.60 17.68 5.28
C CYS A 104 -5.19 17.09 5.44
N SER A 105 -4.18 17.96 5.46
CA SER A 105 -2.78 17.55 5.61
C SER A 105 -2.57 16.69 6.86
N ASN A 106 -3.24 17.00 7.97
CA ASN A 106 -3.14 16.22 9.20
C ASN A 106 -3.59 14.75 9.05
N ASP A 107 -4.56 14.45 8.17
CA ASP A 107 -4.93 13.05 7.90
C ASP A 107 -3.77 12.30 7.22
N LEU A 108 -3.04 12.96 6.31
CA LEU A 108 -1.88 12.41 5.61
C LEU A 108 -0.62 12.40 6.48
N ASP A 109 -0.44 13.37 7.37
CA ASP A 109 0.67 13.40 8.32
C ASP A 109 0.61 12.21 9.29
N ASN A 110 -0.59 11.85 9.75
CA ASN A 110 -0.79 10.66 10.58
C ASN A 110 -0.42 9.37 9.83
N ILE A 111 -0.77 9.28 8.54
CA ILE A 111 -0.34 8.16 7.68
C ILE A 111 1.17 8.14 7.56
N HIS A 112 1.79 9.29 7.25
CA HIS A 112 3.23 9.41 7.09
C HIS A 112 3.99 8.99 8.37
N GLN A 113 3.54 9.47 9.53
CA GLN A 113 4.10 9.08 10.81
C GLN A 113 3.99 7.57 11.06
N ALA A 114 2.84 6.97 10.77
CA ALA A 114 2.64 5.54 10.94
C ALA A 114 3.51 4.72 9.96
N ILE A 115 3.67 5.16 8.71
CA ILE A 115 4.57 4.54 7.73
C ILE A 115 6.02 4.57 8.22
N ASN A 116 6.45 5.67 8.84
CA ASN A 116 7.80 5.78 9.40
C ASN A 116 8.05 4.80 10.56
N GLN A 117 7.02 4.29 11.23
CA GLN A 117 7.16 3.27 12.27
C GLN A 117 7.27 1.84 11.73
N ILE A 118 7.01 1.61 10.44
CA ILE A 118 7.15 0.27 9.84
C ILE A 118 8.64 -0.11 9.83
N ASN A 119 8.95 -1.19 10.54
CA ASN A 119 10.25 -1.83 10.59
C ASN A 119 10.52 -2.58 9.27
N THR A 120 11.49 -2.09 8.50
CA THR A 120 12.00 -2.76 7.29
C THR A 120 13.40 -3.32 7.58
N HIS A 121 13.75 -4.45 6.95
CA HIS A 121 15.07 -5.06 7.15
C HIS A 121 16.19 -4.16 6.62
N ASP A 122 15.97 -3.64 5.42
CA ASP A 122 16.81 -2.60 4.86
C ASP A 122 16.24 -1.27 5.30
N ASN A 123 17.10 -0.36 5.74
CA ASN A 123 16.73 0.99 6.15
C ASN A 123 16.40 1.80 4.88
N HIS A 124 15.37 1.36 4.14
CA HIS A 124 14.85 2.02 2.95
C HIS A 124 14.50 3.43 3.39
N SER A 125 15.42 4.32 3.05
CA SER A 125 15.32 5.72 3.38
C SER A 125 14.00 6.23 2.83
N LYS A 126 13.36 7.13 3.59
CA LYS A 126 12.14 7.84 3.20
C LYS A 126 12.21 8.15 1.71
N PHE A 127 11.28 7.63 0.93
CA PHE A 127 11.20 7.92 -0.49
C PHE A 127 11.10 9.43 -0.65
N THR A 128 12.20 10.14 -0.94
CA THR A 128 12.20 11.60 -0.89
C THR A 128 11.47 12.20 -2.09
N MET A 129 11.39 11.43 -3.17
CA MET A 129 10.92 11.86 -4.46
C MET A 129 10.41 10.69 -5.31
N ILE A 130 9.41 10.96 -6.13
CA ILE A 130 8.88 10.06 -7.16
C ILE A 130 8.92 10.80 -8.49
N VAL A 131 9.46 10.14 -9.52
CA VAL A 131 9.50 10.66 -10.88
C VAL A 131 8.74 9.68 -11.77
N PHE A 132 7.74 10.17 -12.49
CA PHE A 132 6.95 9.39 -13.43
C PHE A 132 6.50 10.24 -14.62
N ASN A 133 6.82 9.83 -15.85
CA ASN A 133 6.47 10.58 -17.09
C ASN A 133 6.68 12.10 -16.95
N GLU A 134 7.90 12.51 -16.57
CA GLU A 134 8.30 13.92 -16.36
C GLU A 134 7.62 14.64 -15.18
N ARG A 135 6.60 14.04 -14.55
CA ARG A 135 6.06 14.53 -13.27
C ARG A 135 6.99 14.14 -12.14
N GLU A 136 7.44 15.15 -11.42
CA GLU A 136 8.28 15.01 -10.25
C GLU A 136 7.52 15.44 -9.00
N ILE A 137 7.44 14.56 -8.01
CA ILE A 137 6.79 14.81 -6.73
C ILE A 137 7.84 14.63 -5.64
N ARG A 138 8.00 15.62 -4.75
CA ARG A 138 8.98 15.59 -3.65
C ARG A 138 8.34 15.93 -2.30
N TRP A 139 8.86 15.34 -1.22
CA TRP A 139 8.40 15.66 0.14
C TRP A 139 8.81 17.06 0.62
N ASP A 140 9.89 17.62 0.09
CA ASP A 140 10.41 18.93 0.48
C ASP A 140 9.73 20.09 -0.26
N THR A 141 8.79 19.80 -1.16
CA THR A 141 7.99 20.82 -1.85
C THR A 141 7.15 21.62 -0.84
N PRO A 142 7.35 22.95 -0.74
CA PRO A 142 6.49 23.80 0.08
C PRO A 142 5.05 23.72 -0.38
N ASP A 143 4.10 23.66 0.56
CA ASP A 143 2.66 23.59 0.28
C ASP A 143 2.29 22.46 -0.70
N ILE A 144 2.94 21.30 -0.54
CA ILE A 144 2.72 20.12 -1.38
C ILE A 144 1.21 19.85 -1.56
N PRO A 145 0.72 19.68 -2.80
CA PRO A 145 -0.67 19.33 -3.05
C PRO A 145 -1.10 18.08 -2.29
N ILE A 146 -2.33 18.07 -1.76
CA ILE A 146 -2.86 16.94 -0.97
C ILE A 146 -2.78 15.61 -1.74
N ILE A 147 -3.05 15.65 -3.05
CA ILE A 147 -2.92 14.45 -3.90
C ILE A 147 -1.46 13.98 -4.02
N ASP A 148 -0.49 14.89 -4.08
CA ASP A 148 0.92 14.55 -4.16
C ASP A 148 1.42 13.94 -2.85
N SER A 149 1.01 14.50 -1.72
CA SER A 149 1.29 13.93 -0.39
C SER A 149 0.64 12.55 -0.22
N LEU A 150 -0.59 12.35 -0.72
CA LEU A 150 -1.25 11.04 -0.73
C LEU A 150 -0.45 10.01 -1.54
N LEU A 151 -0.02 10.38 -2.75
CA LEU A 151 0.77 9.51 -3.62
C LEU A 151 2.11 9.16 -2.98
N LEU A 152 2.85 10.15 -2.44
CA LEU A 152 4.12 9.90 -1.75
C LEU A 152 3.94 8.93 -0.57
N ASN A 153 2.89 9.12 0.24
CA ASN A 153 2.56 8.18 1.32
C ASN A 153 2.29 6.77 0.79
N TYR A 154 1.46 6.65 -0.24
CA TYR A 154 1.14 5.37 -0.84
C TYR A 154 2.37 4.64 -1.37
N PHE A 155 3.18 5.28 -2.22
CA PHE A 155 4.35 4.63 -2.81
C PHE A 155 5.41 4.26 -1.76
N THR A 156 5.59 5.12 -0.74
CA THR A 156 6.48 4.79 0.40
C THR A 156 5.95 3.56 1.15
N LEU A 157 4.65 3.51 1.47
CA LEU A 157 4.04 2.34 2.10
C LEU A 157 4.24 1.09 1.25
N SER A 158 3.99 1.20 -0.05
CA SER A 158 4.04 0.10 -0.99
C SER A 158 5.39 -0.63 -0.88
N GLN A 159 6.48 0.10 -0.97
CA GLN A 159 7.81 -0.50 -0.89
C GLN A 159 8.07 -1.17 0.47
N LYS A 160 7.66 -0.52 1.56
CA LYS A 160 7.78 -1.12 2.88
C LYS A 160 6.95 -2.40 3.01
N VAL A 161 5.78 -2.49 2.36
CA VAL A 161 4.99 -3.73 2.30
C VAL A 161 5.78 -4.82 1.60
N ASN A 162 6.50 -4.53 0.51
CA ASN A 162 7.34 -5.51 -0.19
C ASN A 162 8.41 -6.08 0.73
N ASP A 163 9.16 -5.21 1.39
CA ASP A 163 10.26 -5.64 2.26
C ASP A 163 9.75 -6.45 3.44
N VAL A 164 8.64 -6.01 4.04
CA VAL A 164 8.00 -6.71 5.15
C VAL A 164 7.46 -8.06 4.71
N PHE A 165 6.77 -8.15 3.58
CA PHE A 165 6.22 -9.42 3.08
C PHE A 165 7.33 -10.39 2.72
N ALA A 166 8.36 -9.94 1.99
CA ALA A 166 9.51 -10.76 1.64
C ALA A 166 10.20 -11.33 2.88
N ASN A 167 10.43 -10.49 3.88
CA ASN A 167 11.05 -10.89 5.14
C ASN A 167 10.17 -11.88 5.94
N GLU A 168 8.88 -11.58 6.10
CA GLU A 168 7.96 -12.42 6.87
C GLU A 168 7.72 -13.78 6.21
N PHE A 169 7.56 -13.82 4.89
CA PHE A 169 7.41 -15.08 4.16
C PHE A 169 8.70 -15.90 4.20
N SER A 170 9.87 -15.27 4.03
CA SER A 170 11.17 -15.94 4.17
C SER A 170 11.34 -16.58 5.56
N LYS A 171 11.06 -15.84 6.65
CA LYS A 171 11.11 -16.37 8.03
C LYS A 171 10.18 -17.56 8.26
N ARG A 172 9.07 -17.62 7.52
CA ARG A 172 8.04 -18.67 7.62
C ARG A 172 8.27 -19.81 6.61
N ASN A 173 9.36 -19.78 5.85
CA ASN A 173 9.64 -20.72 4.75
C ASN A 173 8.53 -20.76 3.68
N ILE A 174 7.89 -19.62 3.42
CA ILE A 174 6.87 -19.45 2.38
C ILE A 174 7.53 -18.84 1.15
N SER A 175 7.29 -19.43 -0.02
CA SER A 175 7.86 -18.95 -1.29
C SER A 175 7.29 -17.57 -1.66
N PHE A 176 8.18 -16.63 -1.94
CA PHE A 176 7.87 -15.28 -2.41
C PHE A 176 8.77 -14.91 -3.60
N THR A 177 8.23 -14.99 -4.80
CA THR A 177 9.00 -14.99 -6.06
C THR A 177 9.31 -13.57 -6.52
N ILE A 178 10.57 -13.30 -6.84
CA ILE A 178 11.01 -12.05 -7.48
C ILE A 178 10.79 -12.18 -8.98
N GLN A 179 10.25 -11.14 -9.62
CA GLN A 179 10.13 -11.12 -11.08
C GLN A 179 11.51 -11.20 -11.71
N GLY A 180 11.75 -12.26 -12.48
CA GLY A 180 13.08 -12.66 -12.91
C GLY A 180 13.88 -11.52 -13.54
N GLN A 181 15.12 -11.32 -13.08
CA GLN A 181 16.15 -10.79 -13.96
C GLN A 181 16.19 -11.73 -15.15
N GLN A 182 15.74 -11.28 -16.32
CA GLN A 182 16.08 -11.96 -17.56
C GLN A 182 17.61 -11.98 -17.63
N ALA A 183 18.17 -13.19 -17.59
CA ALA A 183 19.58 -13.44 -17.86
C ALA A 183 19.91 -13.09 -19.32
#